data_AF-A0A359HN11-F1
#
_entry.id   AF-A0A359HN11-F1
#
_cell.length_a   1.000
_cell.length_b   1.000
_cell.length_c   1.000
_cell.angle_alpha   90.00
_cell.angle_beta   90.00
_cell.angle_gamma   90.00
#
_symmetry.space_group_name_H-M   'P 1'
#
loop_
_entity.id
_entity.type
_entity.pdbx_description
1 polymer ?
#
loop_
_entity_poly.entity_id
_entity_poly.type
_entity_poly.pdbx_seq_one_letter_code
_entity_poly.pdbx_strand_id
1 'polypeptide(L)'
;MDVNDFFVNDVFIPHLLPTLRPDLAVLLQENLFNTDLDTLLQPISGRVSDDWRADVEKLLAQPTRIAHWRATIWEVMGESIYQWVQSFAELATSLYAFSTSRALDAPPGLARDAKLSPALAGFFRTARADDEMRHFLIGAIEYLSSFTEGEIEVPVSIIRAMNDVERIAQIEESALPPEKQAVVRYCTLQIARLARENG
;
A
#
# COMPACT_ATOMS: atom_id res chain seq x y z
N MET A 1 -37.30 15.88 -25.25
CA MET A 1 -36.35 16.46 -24.28
C MET A 1 -35.07 15.71 -24.50
N ASP A 2 -34.00 16.43 -24.84
CA ASP A 2 -32.68 15.84 -25.05
C ASP A 2 -31.96 15.77 -23.70
N VAL A 3 -31.13 14.76 -23.48
CA VAL A 3 -30.32 14.64 -22.26
C VAL A 3 -29.36 15.82 -22.14
N ASN A 4 -28.92 16.37 -23.28
CA ASN A 4 -28.05 17.55 -23.33
C ASN A 4 -28.71 18.81 -22.75
N ASP A 5 -30.06 18.86 -22.67
CA ASP A 5 -30.78 20.00 -22.08
C ASP A 5 -30.54 20.13 -20.56
N PHE A 6 -30.01 19.08 -19.91
CA PHE A 6 -29.72 19.04 -18.47
C PHE A 6 -28.28 19.41 -18.10
N PHE A 7 -27.44 19.72 -19.09
CA PHE A 7 -26.02 20.03 -18.90
C PHE A 7 -25.68 21.42 -19.43
N VAL A 8 -24.80 22.12 -18.71
CA VAL A 8 -24.21 23.39 -19.13
C VAL A 8 -22.70 23.26 -18.99
N ASN A 9 -21.96 23.38 -20.10
CA ASN A 9 -20.50 23.17 -20.14
C ASN A 9 -20.08 21.82 -19.54
N ASP A 10 -20.74 20.73 -19.94
CA ASP A 10 -20.50 19.37 -19.45
C ASP A 10 -20.78 19.13 -17.96
N VAL A 11 -21.35 20.11 -17.25
CA VAL A 11 -21.76 20.00 -15.84
C VAL A 11 -23.28 19.89 -15.75
N PHE A 12 -23.78 18.94 -14.95
CA PHE A 12 -25.21 18.79 -14.70
C PHE A 12 -25.76 20.02 -13.96
N ILE A 13 -26.92 20.53 -14.37
CA ILE A 13 -27.51 21.73 -13.77
C ILE A 13 -27.82 21.49 -12.27
N PRO A 14 -27.15 22.18 -11.32
CA PRO A 14 -27.24 21.85 -9.90
C PRO A 14 -28.66 21.95 -9.31
N HIS A 15 -29.45 22.90 -9.81
CA HIS A 15 -30.84 23.10 -9.38
C HIS A 15 -31.74 21.89 -9.66
N LEU A 16 -31.35 21.01 -10.59
CA LEU A 16 -32.10 19.82 -10.97
C LEU A 16 -31.67 18.57 -10.20
N LEU A 17 -30.60 18.62 -9.40
CA LEU A 17 -30.12 17.48 -8.61
C LEU A 17 -31.21 16.86 -7.72
N PRO A 18 -32.10 17.62 -7.05
CA PRO A 18 -33.17 17.05 -6.24
C PRO A 18 -34.21 16.23 -7.01
N THR A 19 -34.26 16.37 -8.33
CA THR A 19 -35.17 15.60 -9.20
C THR A 19 -34.63 14.21 -9.53
N LEU A 20 -33.34 13.98 -9.27
CA LEU A 20 -32.68 12.71 -9.47
C LEU A 20 -32.79 11.83 -8.22
N ARG A 21 -32.57 10.52 -8.41
CA ARG A 21 -32.32 9.63 -7.28
C ARG A 21 -31.04 10.07 -6.53
N PRO A 22 -30.98 9.90 -5.19
CA PRO A 22 -29.84 10.32 -4.38
C PRO A 22 -28.47 9.81 -4.86
N ASP A 23 -28.39 8.55 -5.31
CA ASP A 23 -27.16 7.95 -5.85
C ASP A 23 -26.63 8.71 -7.07
N LEU A 24 -27.52 9.05 -8.00
CA LEU A 24 -27.17 9.76 -9.22
C LEU A 24 -26.85 11.23 -8.94
N ALA A 25 -27.57 11.87 -8.01
CA ALA A 25 -27.29 13.24 -7.60
C ALA A 25 -25.88 13.40 -7.01
N VAL A 26 -25.42 12.44 -6.21
CA VAL A 26 -24.06 12.43 -5.66
C VAL A 26 -23.00 12.21 -6.75
N LEU A 27 -23.31 11.45 -7.80
CA LEU A 27 -22.38 11.23 -8.92
C LEU A 27 -22.32 12.40 -9.92
N LEU A 28 -23.42 13.15 -10.06
CA LEU A 28 -23.54 14.24 -11.02
C LEU A 28 -23.34 15.63 -10.41
N GLN A 29 -23.02 15.72 -9.12
CA GLN A 29 -22.60 16.98 -8.51
C GLN A 29 -21.35 17.53 -9.23
N GLU A 30 -21.19 18.86 -9.24
CA GLU A 30 -20.07 19.52 -9.91
C GLU A 30 -18.69 19.04 -9.40
N ASN A 31 -18.56 18.85 -8.08
CA ASN A 31 -17.38 18.29 -7.44
C ASN A 31 -17.68 16.91 -6.87
N LEU A 32 -17.34 15.84 -7.59
CA LEU A 32 -17.55 14.45 -7.16
C LEU A 32 -16.93 14.12 -5.79
N PHE A 33 -15.90 14.85 -5.36
CA PHE A 33 -15.22 14.63 -4.07
C PHE A 33 -15.80 15.44 -2.92
N ASN A 34 -16.83 16.26 -3.17
CA ASN A 34 -17.53 16.93 -2.10
C ASN A 34 -18.22 15.90 -1.18
N THR A 35 -18.09 16.12 0.12
CA THR A 35 -18.67 15.29 1.18
C THR A 35 -19.60 16.09 2.09
N ASP A 36 -19.79 17.38 1.81
CA ASP A 36 -20.61 18.29 2.57
C ASP A 36 -21.97 18.51 1.89
N LEU A 37 -23.04 18.23 2.64
CA LEU A 37 -24.41 18.40 2.17
C LEU A 37 -24.73 19.88 1.94
N ASP A 38 -24.25 20.78 2.79
CA ASP A 38 -24.56 22.21 2.68
C ASP A 38 -23.95 22.80 1.41
N THR A 39 -22.70 22.43 1.11
CA THR A 39 -22.03 22.75 -0.16
C THR A 39 -22.82 22.23 -1.36
N LEU A 40 -23.36 21.01 -1.31
CA LEU A 40 -24.18 20.45 -2.40
C LEU A 40 -25.52 21.19 -2.57
N LEU A 41 -26.13 21.63 -1.47
CA LEU A 41 -27.44 22.29 -1.47
C LEU A 41 -27.37 23.79 -1.78
N GLN A 42 -26.21 24.44 -1.61
CA GLN A 42 -26.04 25.88 -1.83
C GLN A 42 -26.57 26.40 -3.18
N PRO A 43 -26.34 25.73 -4.33
CA PRO A 43 -26.85 26.19 -5.63
C PRO A 43 -28.30 25.76 -5.89
N ILE A 44 -29.01 25.14 -4.94
CA ILE A 44 -30.35 24.59 -5.15
C ILE A 44 -31.40 25.57 -4.63
N SER A 45 -32.21 26.11 -5.54
CA SER A 45 -33.34 26.96 -5.19
C SER A 45 -34.60 26.10 -4.97
N GLY A 46 -35.19 26.16 -3.77
CA GLY A 46 -36.50 25.56 -3.48
C GLY A 46 -36.49 24.54 -2.34
N ARG A 47 -37.65 23.89 -2.12
CA ARG A 47 -37.81 22.89 -1.07
C ARG A 47 -37.38 21.52 -1.59
N VAL A 48 -36.38 20.94 -0.93
CA VAL A 48 -35.95 19.55 -1.14
C VAL A 48 -36.59 18.69 -0.05
N SER A 49 -37.00 17.46 -0.38
CA SER A 49 -37.59 16.55 0.61
C SER A 49 -36.54 16.11 1.64
N ASP A 50 -36.99 15.93 2.88
CA ASP A 50 -36.11 15.56 3.98
C ASP A 50 -35.56 14.13 3.81
N ASP A 51 -36.36 13.22 3.25
CA ASP A 51 -35.94 11.85 2.94
C ASP A 51 -34.80 11.82 1.91
N TRP A 52 -34.90 12.63 0.85
CA TRP A 52 -33.84 12.73 -0.16
C TRP A 52 -32.56 13.30 0.44
N ARG A 53 -32.68 14.34 1.28
CA ARG A 53 -31.54 14.95 1.97
C ARG A 53 -30.82 13.93 2.85
N ALA A 54 -31.58 13.18 3.66
CA ALA A 54 -31.02 12.17 4.54
C ALA A 54 -30.29 11.07 3.77
N ASP A 55 -30.77 10.68 2.59
CA ASP A 55 -30.10 9.67 1.77
C ASP A 55 -28.86 10.21 1.05
N VAL A 56 -28.90 11.43 0.53
CA VAL A 56 -27.72 12.11 -0.05
C VAL A 56 -26.63 12.30 1.02
N GLU A 57 -27.00 12.73 2.22
CA GLU A 57 -26.07 12.91 3.33
C GLU A 57 -25.33 11.60 3.68
N LYS A 58 -26.07 10.48 3.77
CA LYS A 58 -25.47 9.15 4.01
C LYS A 58 -24.48 8.76 2.92
N LEU A 59 -24.79 9.08 1.66
CA LEU A 59 -23.95 8.76 0.50
C LEU A 59 -22.69 9.65 0.46
N LEU A 60 -22.84 10.96 0.67
CA LEU A 60 -21.73 11.92 0.77
C LEU A 60 -20.77 11.59 1.91
N ALA A 61 -21.26 10.98 3.00
CA ALA A 61 -20.41 10.55 4.12
C ALA A 61 -19.62 9.26 3.84
N GLN A 62 -19.95 8.49 2.80
CA GLN A 62 -19.29 7.19 2.52
C GLN A 62 -17.78 7.32 2.29
N PRO A 63 -17.27 8.24 1.45
CA PRO A 63 -15.83 8.39 1.22
C PRO A 63 -15.05 8.61 2.52
N THR A 64 -15.56 9.47 3.41
CA THR A 64 -14.94 9.75 4.72
C THR A 64 -14.91 8.50 5.60
N ARG A 65 -16.00 7.72 5.63
CA ARG A 65 -16.06 6.45 6.37
C ARG A 65 -15.09 5.41 5.81
N ILE A 66 -14.98 5.30 4.49
CA ILE A 66 -14.02 4.43 3.82
C ILE A 66 -12.58 4.87 4.15
N ALA A 67 -12.31 6.18 4.08
CA ALA A 67 -11.01 6.75 4.41
C ALA A 67 -10.60 6.44 5.86
N HIS A 68 -11.54 6.53 6.81
CA HIS A 68 -11.30 6.14 8.19
C HIS A 68 -10.84 4.68 8.32
N TRP A 69 -11.55 3.73 7.70
CA TRP A 69 -11.15 2.32 7.74
C TRP A 69 -9.82 2.05 7.06
N ARG A 70 -9.53 2.75 5.95
CA ARG A 70 -8.22 2.69 5.27
C ARG A 70 -7.10 3.22 6.17
N ALA A 71 -7.35 4.29 6.92
CA ALA A 71 -6.39 4.82 7.87
C ALA A 71 -6.10 3.81 8.99
N THR A 72 -7.11 3.14 9.54
CA THR A 72 -6.91 2.08 10.55
C THR A 72 -6.09 0.91 10.00
N ILE A 73 -6.34 0.49 8.75
CA ILE A 73 -5.53 -0.53 8.07
C ILE A 73 -4.06 -0.05 7.97
N TRP A 74 -3.85 1.21 7.60
CA TRP A 74 -2.52 1.81 7.50
C TRP A 74 -1.82 1.91 8.87
N GLU A 75 -2.51 2.21 9.95
CA GLU A 75 -1.92 2.21 11.30
C GLU A 75 -1.43 0.82 11.72
N VAL A 76 -2.16 -0.22 11.34
CA VAL A 76 -1.81 -1.61 11.70
C VAL A 76 -0.63 -2.13 10.90
N MET A 77 -0.54 -1.80 9.61
CA MET A 77 0.47 -2.32 8.68
C MET A 77 1.63 -1.37 8.42
N GLY A 78 1.43 -0.07 8.65
CA GLY A 78 2.33 1.01 8.21
C GLY A 78 3.72 0.91 8.83
N GLU A 79 3.83 0.51 10.09
CA GLU A 79 5.13 0.29 10.73
C GLU A 79 5.93 -0.81 10.04
N SER A 80 5.30 -1.95 9.74
CA SER A 80 5.96 -3.07 9.06
C SER A 80 6.39 -2.68 7.64
N ILE A 81 5.52 -1.98 6.90
CA ILE A 81 5.82 -1.48 5.55
C ILE A 81 6.96 -0.46 5.61
N TYR A 82 6.94 0.48 6.55
CA TYR A 82 7.98 1.49 6.71
C TYR A 82 9.33 0.86 7.02
N GLN A 83 9.37 -0.08 7.96
CA GLN A 83 10.61 -0.80 8.31
C GLN A 83 11.15 -1.60 7.13
N TRP A 84 10.27 -2.21 6.33
CA TRP A 84 10.65 -2.94 5.13
C TRP A 84 11.28 -2.01 4.08
N VAL A 85 10.63 -0.88 3.76
CA VAL A 85 11.15 0.11 2.80
C VAL A 85 12.48 0.68 3.26
N GLN A 86 12.60 1.02 4.55
CA GLN A 86 13.83 1.55 5.13
C GLN A 86 14.98 0.53 5.03
N SER A 87 14.74 -0.72 5.42
CA SER A 87 15.76 -1.78 5.36
C SER A 87 16.19 -2.05 3.91
N PHE A 88 15.24 -2.03 2.96
CA PHE A 88 15.54 -2.17 1.54
C PHE A 88 16.40 -1.01 1.01
N ALA A 89 16.09 0.23 1.39
CA ALA A 89 16.86 1.40 0.97
C ALA A 89 18.30 1.37 1.54
N GLU A 90 18.47 0.97 2.79
CA GLU A 90 19.79 0.80 3.43
C GLU A 90 20.61 -0.30 2.74
N LEU A 91 19.98 -1.43 2.43
CA LEU A 91 20.60 -2.52 1.67
C LEU A 91 21.02 -2.09 0.28
N ALA A 92 20.12 -1.45 -0.49
CA ALA A 92 20.42 -0.98 -1.84
C ALA A 92 21.58 0.04 -1.86
N THR A 93 21.62 0.95 -0.88
CA THR A 93 22.71 1.91 -0.71
C THR A 93 24.04 1.21 -0.44
N SER A 94 24.01 0.19 0.42
CA SER A 94 25.20 -0.60 0.77
C SER A 94 25.72 -1.37 -0.45
N LEU A 95 24.85 -2.07 -1.18
CA LEU A 95 25.20 -2.79 -2.40
C LEU A 95 25.78 -1.86 -3.48
N TYR A 96 25.22 -0.66 -3.62
CA TYR A 96 25.75 0.35 -4.53
C TYR A 96 27.15 0.82 -4.14
N ALA A 97 27.40 1.08 -2.84
CA ALA A 97 28.72 1.46 -2.34
C ALA A 97 29.78 0.35 -2.55
N PHE A 98 29.39 -0.92 -2.39
CA PHE A 98 30.29 -2.05 -2.66
C PHE A 98 30.57 -2.25 -4.14
N SER A 99 29.56 -2.10 -5.01
CA SER A 99 29.75 -2.25 -6.46
C SER A 99 30.65 -1.15 -7.05
N THR A 100 30.52 0.08 -6.56
CA THR A 100 31.40 1.20 -6.95
C THR A 100 32.83 1.00 -6.44
N SER A 101 33.01 0.35 -5.29
CA SER A 101 34.35 0.02 -4.76
C SER A 101 35.05 -1.10 -5.55
N ARG A 102 34.30 -2.05 -6.13
CA ARG A 102 34.84 -3.22 -6.88
C ARG A 102 35.10 -2.95 -8.36
N ALA A 103 34.70 -1.81 -8.92
CA ALA A 103 35.05 -1.46 -10.31
C ALA A 103 36.58 -1.42 -10.57
N LEU A 104 37.40 -1.55 -9.51
CA LEU A 104 38.86 -1.59 -9.56
C LEU A 104 39.50 -2.99 -9.47
N ASP A 105 38.85 -4.07 -9.00
CA ASP A 105 39.52 -5.40 -8.91
C ASP A 105 38.60 -6.65 -8.99
N ALA A 106 38.86 -7.45 -10.03
CA ALA A 106 38.69 -8.91 -10.19
C ALA A 106 37.28 -9.61 -10.19
N PRO A 107 37.14 -10.71 -10.99
CA PRO A 107 35.85 -11.34 -11.34
C PRO A 107 35.27 -12.24 -10.23
N PRO A 108 33.97 -12.56 -10.28
CA PRO A 108 33.29 -13.28 -9.20
C PRO A 108 33.62 -14.78 -9.22
N GLY A 109 34.24 -15.26 -8.13
CA GLY A 109 34.24 -16.69 -7.79
C GLY A 109 32.88 -17.11 -7.26
N LEU A 110 32.43 -18.30 -7.66
CA LEU A 110 31.21 -18.93 -7.15
C LEU A 110 31.35 -19.20 -5.64
N ALA A 111 30.63 -18.42 -4.84
CA ALA A 111 30.63 -18.56 -3.39
C ALA A 111 29.98 -19.89 -2.96
N ARG A 112 30.63 -20.61 -2.04
CA ARG A 112 30.06 -21.82 -1.41
C ARG A 112 30.07 -21.63 0.10
N ASP A 113 28.90 -21.83 0.69
CA ASP A 113 28.68 -22.10 2.11
C ASP A 113 28.96 -20.96 3.11
N ALA A 114 28.51 -19.73 2.81
CA ALA A 114 28.14 -18.82 3.88
C ALA A 114 26.94 -19.42 4.63
N LYS A 115 27.13 -19.81 5.90
CA LYS A 115 26.08 -20.38 6.76
C LYS A 115 24.93 -19.37 6.89
N LEU A 116 23.91 -19.53 6.04
CA LEU A 116 22.64 -18.82 6.14
C LEU A 116 22.09 -19.02 7.56
N SER A 117 21.70 -17.93 8.21
CA SER A 117 21.00 -17.98 9.49
C SER A 117 19.78 -18.91 9.38
N PRO A 118 19.48 -19.74 10.39
CA PRO A 118 18.37 -20.68 10.35
C PRO A 118 17.00 -20.02 10.08
N ALA A 119 16.85 -18.72 10.38
CA ALA A 119 15.68 -17.92 9.99
C ALA A 119 15.55 -17.77 8.47
N LEU A 120 16.64 -17.48 7.76
CA LEU A 120 16.70 -17.37 6.31
C LEU A 120 16.54 -18.72 5.58
N ALA A 121 16.98 -19.80 6.23
CA ALA A 121 16.94 -21.13 5.64
C ALA A 121 15.49 -21.64 5.41
N GLY A 122 14.50 -21.13 6.14
CA GLY A 122 13.07 -21.39 5.93
C GLY A 122 12.49 -20.55 4.79
N PHE A 123 12.76 -19.25 4.84
CA PHE A 123 12.35 -18.27 3.83
C PHE A 123 12.75 -18.66 2.39
N PHE A 124 13.98 -19.12 2.19
CA PHE A 124 14.47 -19.49 0.86
C PHE A 124 14.03 -20.89 0.40
N ARG A 125 13.50 -21.74 1.29
CA ARG A 125 13.02 -23.09 0.95
C ARG A 125 11.58 -23.13 0.43
N THR A 126 10.76 -22.13 0.76
CA THR A 126 9.32 -22.12 0.48
C THR A 126 8.93 -21.28 -0.75
N ALA A 127 9.88 -20.98 -1.64
CA ALA A 127 9.69 -20.01 -2.72
C ALA A 127 8.52 -20.36 -3.65
N ARG A 128 7.59 -19.41 -3.82
CA ARG A 128 6.71 -19.36 -5.00
C ARG A 128 7.54 -18.84 -6.18
N ALA A 129 7.28 -19.35 -7.37
CA ALA A 129 8.12 -19.14 -8.55
C ALA A 129 8.22 -17.68 -9.06
N ASP A 130 7.34 -16.78 -8.58
CA ASP A 130 7.25 -15.38 -9.04
C ASP A 130 7.67 -14.35 -7.97
N ASP A 131 8.41 -14.77 -6.94
CA ASP A 131 8.75 -13.89 -5.81
C ASP A 131 10.04 -13.10 -6.09
N GLU A 132 9.92 -12.02 -6.88
CA GLU A 132 11.03 -11.13 -7.27
C GLU A 132 11.85 -10.63 -6.07
N MET A 133 11.19 -10.37 -4.93
CA MET A 133 11.85 -9.94 -3.70
C MET A 133 12.77 -11.03 -3.15
N ARG A 134 12.34 -12.30 -3.16
CA ARG A 134 13.20 -13.42 -2.75
C ARG A 134 14.41 -13.54 -3.66
N HIS A 135 14.22 -13.43 -4.98
CA HIS A 135 15.32 -13.49 -5.92
C HIS A 135 16.35 -12.37 -5.68
N PHE A 136 15.89 -11.16 -5.41
CA PHE A 136 16.75 -10.04 -5.05
C PHE A 136 17.55 -10.32 -3.75
N LEU A 137 16.89 -10.78 -2.68
CA LEU A 137 17.56 -11.05 -1.41
C LEU A 137 18.57 -12.21 -1.50
N ILE A 138 18.28 -13.26 -2.28
CA ILE A 138 19.25 -14.33 -2.58
C ILE A 138 20.48 -13.75 -3.27
N GLY A 139 20.28 -12.97 -4.33
CA GLY A 139 21.38 -12.34 -5.07
C GLY A 139 22.20 -11.39 -4.21
N ALA A 140 21.55 -10.64 -3.30
CA ALA A 140 22.22 -9.77 -2.35
C ALA A 140 23.10 -10.55 -1.37
N ILE A 141 22.63 -11.69 -0.83
CA ILE A 141 23.43 -12.55 0.06
C ILE A 141 24.60 -13.15 -0.68
N GLU A 142 24.39 -13.72 -1.87
CA GLU A 142 25.47 -14.29 -2.68
C GLU A 142 26.54 -13.24 -2.98
N TYR A 143 26.12 -12.03 -3.34
CA TYR A 143 27.01 -10.90 -3.58
C TYR A 143 27.79 -10.52 -2.33
N LEU A 144 27.12 -10.29 -1.19
CA LEU A 144 27.76 -9.91 0.08
C LEU A 144 28.70 -11.02 0.61
N SER A 145 28.31 -12.28 0.47
CA SER A 145 29.11 -13.44 0.89
C SER A 145 30.43 -13.52 0.12
N SER A 146 30.43 -13.12 -1.16
CA SER A 146 31.65 -13.06 -1.97
C SER A 146 32.71 -12.08 -1.43
N PHE A 147 32.34 -11.12 -0.58
CA PHE A 147 33.28 -10.21 0.10
C PHE A 147 33.81 -10.78 1.44
N THR A 148 33.19 -11.85 1.95
CA THR A 148 33.60 -12.49 3.21
C THR A 148 34.51 -13.69 2.98
N GLU A 149 34.56 -14.22 1.75
CA GLU A 149 35.44 -15.34 1.40
C GLU A 149 36.91 -14.89 1.32
N GLY A 150 37.72 -15.30 2.29
CA GLY A 150 39.17 -15.09 2.31
C GLY A 150 39.66 -13.89 3.13
N GLU A 151 38.75 -13.06 3.64
CA GLU A 151 39.04 -11.95 4.56
C GLU A 151 39.13 -12.46 6.02
N ILE A 152 40.15 -12.01 6.77
CA ILE A 152 40.34 -12.41 8.19
C ILE A 152 39.35 -11.68 9.10
N GLU A 153 38.89 -10.48 8.71
CA GLU A 153 37.90 -9.69 9.44
C GLU A 153 36.86 -9.13 8.47
N VAL A 154 35.58 -9.38 8.75
CA VAL A 154 34.47 -8.87 7.92
C VAL A 154 34.20 -7.40 8.25
N PRO A 155 34.24 -6.48 7.27
CA PRO A 155 33.85 -5.09 7.47
C PRO A 155 32.45 -4.93 8.08
N VAL A 156 32.31 -4.00 9.03
CA VAL A 156 31.04 -3.71 9.72
C VAL A 156 29.91 -3.34 8.75
N SER A 157 30.24 -2.71 7.62
CA SER A 157 29.27 -2.36 6.57
C SER A 157 28.63 -3.60 5.92
N ILE A 158 29.38 -4.71 5.77
CA ILE A 158 28.87 -5.97 5.23
C ILE A 158 27.98 -6.65 6.26
N ILE A 159 28.38 -6.66 7.54
CA ILE A 159 27.58 -7.21 8.64
C ILE A 159 26.22 -6.49 8.72
N ARG A 160 26.22 -5.15 8.59
CA ARG A 160 25.00 -4.36 8.57
C ARG A 160 24.11 -4.71 7.38
N ALA A 161 24.67 -4.77 6.17
CA ALA A 161 23.92 -5.14 4.97
C ALA A 161 23.32 -6.55 5.05
N MET A 162 24.04 -7.52 5.65
CA MET A 162 23.50 -8.85 5.91
C MET A 162 22.35 -8.83 6.92
N ASN A 163 22.43 -8.00 7.96
CA ASN A 163 21.35 -7.81 8.93
C ASN A 163 20.11 -7.20 8.26
N ASP A 164 20.29 -6.25 7.34
CA ASP A 164 19.18 -5.66 6.58
C ASP A 164 18.47 -6.71 5.73
N VAL A 165 19.21 -7.62 5.08
CA VAL A 165 18.61 -8.76 4.36
C VAL A 165 17.81 -9.66 5.30
N GLU A 166 18.38 -10.03 6.45
CA GLU A 166 17.69 -10.85 7.47
C GLU A 166 16.40 -10.20 7.94
N ARG A 167 16.43 -8.89 8.18
CA ARG A 167 15.28 -8.11 8.62
C ARG A 167 14.17 -8.07 7.56
N ILE A 168 14.50 -7.86 6.29
CA ILE A 168 13.51 -7.86 5.20
C ILE A 168 12.86 -9.24 5.08
N ALA A 169 13.67 -10.32 5.06
CA ALA A 169 13.17 -11.68 4.97
C ALA A 169 12.25 -12.04 6.16
N GLN A 170 12.62 -11.61 7.37
CA GLN A 170 11.80 -11.84 8.56
C GLN A 170 10.46 -11.10 8.48
N ILE A 171 10.45 -9.86 7.98
CA ILE A 171 9.20 -9.09 7.80
C ILE A 171 8.30 -9.78 6.77
N GLU A 172 8.85 -10.21 5.63
CA GLU A 172 8.12 -10.92 4.56
C GLU A 172 7.53 -12.25 5.02
N GLU A 173 8.29 -13.05 5.80
CA GLU A 173 7.81 -14.34 6.29
C GLU A 173 6.86 -14.19 7.48
N SER A 174 6.97 -13.10 8.24
CA SER A 174 6.08 -12.81 9.36
C SER A 174 4.70 -12.41 8.86
N ALA A 175 3.75 -13.33 8.96
CA ALA A 175 2.35 -12.94 8.88
C ALA A 175 2.04 -11.93 10.00
N LEU A 176 1.18 -10.94 9.71
CA LEU A 176 0.63 -10.07 10.75
C LEU A 176 0.12 -10.93 11.92
N PRO A 177 0.35 -10.53 13.19
CA PRO A 177 -0.22 -11.23 14.34
C PRO A 177 -1.73 -11.46 14.16
N PRO A 178 -2.31 -12.57 14.65
CA PRO A 178 -3.74 -12.88 14.45
C PRO A 178 -4.69 -11.75 14.87
N GLU A 179 -4.33 -11.01 15.92
CA GLU A 179 -5.07 -9.83 16.38
C GLU A 179 -5.08 -8.71 15.34
N LYS A 180 -3.91 -8.39 14.76
CA LYS A 180 -3.77 -7.40 13.69
C LYS A 180 -4.48 -7.86 12.40
N GLN A 181 -4.41 -9.14 12.07
CA GLN A 181 -5.16 -9.70 10.94
C GLN A 181 -6.68 -9.55 11.11
N ALA A 182 -7.18 -9.78 12.34
CA ALA A 182 -8.60 -9.63 12.65
C ALA A 182 -9.07 -8.18 12.44
N VAL A 183 -8.25 -7.20 12.83
CA VAL A 183 -8.52 -5.77 12.58
C VAL A 183 -8.58 -5.47 11.09
N VAL A 184 -7.56 -5.89 10.32
CA VAL A 184 -7.55 -5.67 8.85
C VAL A 184 -8.77 -6.30 8.20
N ARG A 185 -9.09 -7.55 8.54
CA ARG A 185 -10.28 -8.25 8.03
C ARG A 185 -11.56 -7.52 8.37
N TYR A 186 -11.71 -7.05 9.61
CA TYR A 186 -12.87 -6.28 10.02
C TYR A 186 -13.01 -4.99 9.19
N CYS A 187 -11.94 -4.21 9.06
CA CYS A 187 -11.93 -2.98 8.28
C CYS A 187 -12.28 -3.24 6.80
N THR A 188 -11.70 -4.26 6.17
CA THR A 188 -12.01 -4.64 4.78
C THR A 188 -13.49 -4.99 4.61
N LEU A 189 -14.07 -5.74 5.56
CA LEU A 189 -15.50 -6.05 5.54
C LEU A 189 -16.39 -4.79 5.71
N GLN A 190 -15.97 -3.82 6.51
CA GLN A 190 -16.70 -2.55 6.62
C GLN A 190 -16.66 -1.75 5.32
N ILE A 191 -15.50 -1.71 4.64
CA ILE A 191 -15.37 -1.05 3.34
C ILE A 191 -16.25 -1.74 2.30
N ALA A 192 -16.22 -3.08 2.22
CA ALA A 192 -17.04 -3.86 1.29
C ALA A 192 -18.54 -3.59 1.49
N ARG A 193 -19.01 -3.59 2.74
CA ARG A 193 -20.41 -3.23 3.09
C ARG A 193 -20.78 -1.82 2.64
N LEU A 194 -19.88 -0.85 2.79
CA LEU A 194 -20.12 0.53 2.36
C LEU A 194 -20.16 0.66 0.83
N ALA A 195 -19.27 -0.04 0.14
CA ALA A 195 -19.20 -0.09 -1.32
C ALA A 195 -20.33 -0.92 -1.96
N ARG A 196 -21.12 -1.65 -1.16
CA ARG A 196 -22.09 -2.66 -1.62
C ARG A 196 -21.47 -3.75 -2.49
N GLU A 197 -20.16 -3.94 -2.36
CA GLU A 197 -19.45 -5.09 -2.90
C GLU A 197 -19.66 -6.22 -1.88
N ASN A 198 -20.50 -7.20 -2.22
CA ASN A 198 -20.59 -8.40 -1.43
C ASN A 198 -19.23 -9.12 -1.55
N GLY A 199 -18.49 -9.15 -0.44
CA GLY A 199 -17.13 -9.69 -0.39
C GLY A 199 -17.00 -11.16 -0.74
#